data_AF-A0A1B6EKE3-F1
#
_entry.id   AF-A0A1B6EKE3-F1
#
_cell.length_a   1.000
_cell.length_b   1.000
_cell.length_c   1.000
_cell.angle_alpha   90.00
_cell.angle_beta   90.00
_cell.angle_gamma   90.00
#
_symmetry.space_group_name_H-M   'P 1'
#
loop_
_entity.id
_entity.type
_entity.pdbx_description
1 polymer ?
#
loop_
_entity_poly.entity_id
_entity_poly.type
_entity_poly.pdbx_seq_one_letter_code
_entity_poly.pdbx_strand_id
1 'polypeptide(L)'
;FETDFGQQLENGQLNLPSPTTFPNNRDVCLPFVFLGDEAFPLKENLMKPYPNKGITHDERIFNYRICRGRRVVENAFGILANRFQVLQTTIRTSLETTEVIILACCALHNYLRRKSSTYLTPSSVDWEDTETAVLTEGEWRKNVRQL
;
A
#
# COMPACT_ATOMS: atom_id res chain seq x y z
N PHE A 1 5.72 -0.01 18.68
CA PHE A 1 6.44 0.29 17.42
C PHE A 1 7.59 1.26 17.72
N GLU A 2 8.73 1.23 17.02
CA GLU A 2 9.87 2.12 17.34
C GLU A 2 9.85 3.46 16.58
N THR A 3 9.03 3.60 15.53
CA THR A 3 8.92 4.85 14.77
C THR A 3 7.98 5.84 15.46
N ASP A 4 8.20 7.14 15.25
CA ASP A 4 7.34 8.22 15.75
C ASP A 4 5.86 8.01 15.35
N PHE A 5 5.61 7.69 14.08
CA PHE A 5 4.26 7.32 13.60
C PHE A 5 3.65 6.16 14.38
N GLY A 6 4.45 5.11 14.64
CA GLY A 6 3.97 3.93 15.35
C GLY A 6 3.68 4.19 16.82
N GLN A 7 4.46 5.05 17.48
CA GLN A 7 4.19 5.51 18.85
C GLN A 7 2.93 6.38 18.90
N GLN A 8 2.76 7.31 17.96
CA GLN A 8 1.56 8.13 17.88
C GLN A 8 0.31 7.29 17.61
N LEU A 9 0.41 6.23 16.79
CA LEU A 9 -0.68 5.29 16.57
C LEU A 9 -1.04 4.54 17.86
N GLU A 10 -0.04 4.08 18.62
CA GLU A 10 -0.23 3.38 19.89
C GLU A 10 -0.83 4.28 20.98
N ASN A 11 -0.47 5.56 20.98
CA ASN A 11 -0.92 6.53 21.98
C ASN A 11 -2.19 7.30 21.57
N GLY A 12 -2.80 6.98 20.42
CA GLY A 12 -4.01 7.67 19.94
C GLY A 12 -3.78 9.13 19.51
N GLN A 13 -2.56 9.50 19.13
CA GLN A 13 -2.14 10.87 18.81
C GLN A 13 -2.26 11.24 17.32
N LEU A 14 -2.59 10.27 16.46
CA LEU A 14 -2.72 10.48 15.00
C LEU A 14 -4.00 11.23 14.58
N ASN A 15 -4.83 11.69 15.53
CA ASN A 15 -6.11 12.37 15.26
C ASN A 15 -6.99 11.62 14.25
N LEU A 16 -7.07 10.29 14.39
CA LEU A 16 -7.89 9.46 13.52
C LEU A 16 -9.37 9.81 13.67
N PRO A 17 -10.17 9.71 12.59
CA PRO A 17 -11.59 9.91 12.70
C PRO A 17 -12.21 8.95 13.71
N SER A 18 -13.18 9.43 14.47
CA SER A 18 -13.94 8.59 15.40
C SER A 18 -14.63 7.44 14.65
N PRO A 19 -14.86 6.30 15.32
CA PRO A 19 -15.61 5.19 14.75
C PRO A 19 -16.93 5.63 14.12
N THR A 20 -17.23 5.09 12.94
CA THR A 20 -18.43 5.44 12.16
C THR A 20 -19.37 4.24 12.06
N THR A 21 -20.67 4.51 12.09
CA THR A 21 -21.70 3.49 11.86
C THR A 21 -21.58 2.90 10.46
N PHE A 22 -21.63 1.58 10.36
CA PHE A 22 -21.52 0.90 9.08
C PHE A 22 -22.71 1.28 8.17
N PRO A 23 -22.48 1.63 6.88
CA PRO A 23 -23.54 2.18 6.01
C PRO A 23 -24.81 1.32 5.92
N ASN A 24 -24.66 0.00 6.00
CA ASN A 24 -25.75 -0.97 5.86
C ASN A 24 -26.15 -1.66 7.17
N ASN A 25 -25.54 -1.27 8.31
CA ASN A 25 -25.88 -1.80 9.62
C ASN A 25 -25.62 -0.75 10.71
N ARG A 26 -26.70 -0.13 11.19
CA ARG A 26 -26.62 0.97 12.16
C ARG A 26 -26.24 0.51 13.57
N ASP A 27 -26.32 -0.78 13.85
CA ASP A 27 -25.95 -1.36 15.15
C ASP A 27 -24.45 -1.64 15.24
N VAL A 28 -23.73 -1.51 14.12
CA VAL A 28 -22.29 -1.77 14.03
C VAL A 28 -21.54 -0.46 13.83
N CYS A 29 -20.69 -0.11 14.80
CA CYS A 29 -19.79 1.03 14.72
C CYS A 29 -18.35 0.52 14.61
N LEU A 30 -17.61 0.94 13.58
CA LEU A 30 -16.27 0.43 13.30
C LEU A 30 -15.23 1.57 13.27
N PRO A 31 -14.02 1.32 13.82
CA PRO A 31 -12.93 2.26 13.72
C PRO A 31 -12.38 2.31 12.28
N PHE A 32 -11.72 3.42 11.95
CA PHE A 32 -10.87 3.48 10.76
C PHE A 32 -9.56 2.76 11.03
N VAL A 33 -9.08 1.99 10.04
CA VAL A 33 -7.91 1.13 10.20
C VAL A 33 -6.91 1.33 9.08
N PHE A 34 -5.63 1.23 9.42
CA PHE A 34 -4.56 1.01 8.45
C PHE A 34 -4.55 -0.47 8.04
N LEU A 35 -4.19 -0.75 6.78
CA LEU A 35 -4.03 -2.12 6.28
C LEU A 35 -2.56 -2.53 6.37
N GLY A 36 -2.25 -3.39 7.32
CA GLY A 36 -0.96 -4.03 7.50
C GLY A 36 -0.82 -5.34 6.73
N ASP A 37 0.42 -5.82 6.61
CA ASP A 37 0.70 -7.19 6.18
C ASP A 37 0.77 -8.16 7.38
N GLU A 38 1.16 -9.40 7.11
CA GLU A 38 1.24 -10.47 8.12
C GLU A 38 2.30 -10.21 9.21
N ALA A 39 3.29 -9.35 8.97
CA ALA A 39 4.32 -9.01 9.95
C ALA A 39 3.83 -8.05 11.04
N PHE A 40 2.74 -7.32 10.78
CA PHE A 40 2.16 -6.40 11.76
C PHE A 40 1.22 -7.12 12.74
N PRO A 41 1.09 -6.64 13.99
CA PRO A 41 0.08 -7.14 14.92
C PRO A 41 -1.32 -6.59 14.57
N LEU A 42 -2.37 -7.36 14.88
CA LEU A 42 -3.75 -6.87 14.84
C LEU A 42 -3.96 -5.86 15.98
N LYS A 43 -4.51 -4.68 15.67
CA LYS A 43 -4.87 -3.63 16.64
C LYS A 43 -6.19 -2.95 16.24
N GLU A 44 -6.72 -2.11 17.11
CA GLU A 44 -7.95 -1.34 16.87
C GLU A 44 -7.90 -0.56 15.55
N ASN A 45 -6.81 0.16 15.28
CA ASN A 45 -6.62 0.94 14.05
C ASN A 45 -5.61 0.31 13.08
N LEU A 46 -5.29 -0.98 13.22
CA LEU A 46 -4.37 -1.70 12.32
C LEU A 46 -4.88 -3.11 12.04
N MET A 47 -5.37 -3.31 10.83
CA MET A 47 -5.94 -4.57 10.37
C MET A 47 -4.91 -5.37 9.57
N LYS A 48 -4.84 -6.67 9.80
CA LYS A 48 -3.94 -7.60 9.09
C LYS A 48 -4.72 -8.77 8.47
N PRO A 49 -4.21 -9.43 7.44
CA PRO A 49 -4.82 -10.65 6.92
C PRO A 49 -4.75 -11.80 7.92
N TYR A 50 -5.68 -12.75 7.79
CA TYR A 50 -5.62 -14.07 8.43
C TYR A 50 -4.40 -14.87 7.92
N PRO A 51 -3.85 -15.81 8.71
CA PRO A 51 -2.73 -16.66 8.30
C PRO A 51 -3.06 -17.48 7.04
N ASN A 52 -2.07 -17.77 6.20
CA ASN A 52 -2.31 -18.41 4.90
C ASN A 52 -2.72 -19.90 4.94
N LYS A 53 -2.75 -20.54 6.12
CA LYS A 53 -3.04 -21.98 6.28
C LYS A 53 -4.29 -22.19 7.14
N GLY A 54 -5.15 -23.12 6.70
CA GLY A 54 -6.32 -23.54 7.49
C GLY A 54 -7.49 -22.55 7.53
N ILE A 55 -7.52 -21.56 6.63
CA ILE A 55 -8.57 -20.53 6.61
C ILE A 55 -9.85 -20.96 5.89
N THR A 56 -10.95 -20.50 6.44
CA THR A 56 -12.32 -20.62 5.94
C THR A 56 -12.54 -19.80 4.66
N HIS A 57 -13.70 -19.99 4.02
CA HIS A 57 -14.07 -19.24 2.83
C HIS A 57 -14.18 -17.73 3.10
N ASP A 58 -14.80 -17.33 4.20
CA ASP A 58 -15.00 -15.92 4.54
C ASP A 58 -13.68 -15.21 4.86
N GLU A 59 -12.77 -15.90 5.55
CA GLU A 59 -11.41 -15.40 5.80
C GLU A 59 -10.61 -15.21 4.51
N ARG A 60 -10.80 -16.06 3.50
CA ARG A 60 -10.20 -15.87 2.17
C ARG A 60 -10.73 -14.62 1.48
N ILE A 61 -12.05 -14.38 1.54
CA ILE A 61 -12.67 -13.16 1.01
C ILE A 61 -12.12 -11.93 1.72
N PHE A 62 -12.00 -11.99 3.04
CA PHE A 62 -11.42 -10.92 3.84
C PHE A 62 -9.97 -10.61 3.44
N ASN A 63 -9.12 -11.64 3.36
CA ASN A 63 -7.72 -11.49 2.94
C ASN A 63 -7.63 -10.89 1.54
N TYR A 64 -8.46 -11.33 0.61
CA TYR A 64 -8.53 -10.74 -0.74
C TYR A 64 -8.86 -9.24 -0.69
N ARG A 65 -9.82 -8.81 0.13
CA ARG A 65 -10.18 -7.39 0.28
C ARG A 65 -9.02 -6.56 0.86
N ILE A 66 -8.29 -7.09 1.85
CA ILE A 66 -7.08 -6.44 2.37
C ILE A 66 -6.01 -6.31 1.29
N CYS A 67 -5.71 -7.39 0.57
CA CYS A 67 -4.74 -7.38 -0.52
C CYS A 67 -5.13 -6.37 -1.60
N ARG A 68 -6.41 -6.32 -2.00
CA ARG A 68 -6.95 -5.34 -2.94
C ARG A 68 -6.71 -3.90 -2.47
N GLY A 69 -6.93 -3.60 -1.18
CA GLY A 69 -6.64 -2.27 -0.62
C GLY A 69 -5.16 -1.92 -0.68
N ARG A 70 -4.27 -2.88 -0.34
CA ARG A 70 -2.82 -2.68 -0.36
C ARG A 70 -2.23 -2.54 -1.77
N ARG A 71 -2.89 -3.07 -2.81
CA ARG A 71 -2.42 -2.94 -4.21
C ARG A 71 -2.22 -1.49 -4.66
N VAL A 72 -2.93 -0.53 -4.07
CA VAL A 72 -2.73 0.90 -4.37
C VAL A 72 -1.31 1.36 -3.99
N VAL A 73 -0.84 1.01 -2.80
CA VAL A 73 0.50 1.39 -2.34
C VAL A 73 1.58 0.56 -3.02
N GLU A 74 1.31 -0.71 -3.30
CA GLU A 74 2.22 -1.58 -4.05
C GLU A 74 2.46 -1.05 -5.47
N ASN A 75 1.39 -0.66 -6.18
CA ASN A 75 1.50 0.00 -7.49
C ASN A 75 2.32 1.28 -7.40
N ALA A 76 2.05 2.15 -6.42
CA ALA A 76 2.76 3.42 -6.28
C ALA A 76 4.27 3.22 -6.11
N PHE A 77 4.69 2.38 -5.15
CA PHE A 77 6.11 2.13 -4.90
C PHE A 77 6.77 1.30 -5.99
N GLY A 78 6.08 0.30 -6.54
CA GLY A 78 6.57 -0.53 -7.63
C GLY A 78 6.88 0.29 -8.88
N ILE A 79 5.97 1.19 -9.26
CA ILE A 79 6.19 2.10 -10.40
C ILE A 79 7.28 3.11 -10.08
N LEU A 80 7.29 3.69 -8.87
CA LEU A 80 8.34 4.64 -8.46
C LEU A 80 9.72 4.00 -8.58
N ALA A 81 9.92 2.80 -8.01
CA ALA A 81 11.18 2.09 -8.08
C ALA A 81 11.54 1.71 -9.52
N ASN A 82 10.58 1.26 -10.33
CA ASN A 82 10.82 0.93 -11.73
C ASN A 82 11.19 2.14 -12.61
N ARG A 83 10.64 3.32 -12.31
CA ARG A 83 10.98 4.55 -13.03
C ARG A 83 12.33 5.11 -12.58
N PHE A 84 12.61 5.07 -11.28
CA PHE A 84 13.82 5.59 -10.68
C PHE A 84 14.70 4.43 -10.21
N GLN A 85 15.42 3.83 -11.16
CA GLN A 85 16.25 2.63 -10.98
C GLN A 85 17.29 2.74 -9.85
N VAL A 86 17.66 3.96 -9.45
CA VAL A 86 18.49 4.21 -8.26
C VAL A 86 17.89 3.56 -7.00
N LEU A 87 16.56 3.47 -6.89
CA LEU A 87 15.84 2.86 -5.76
C LEU A 87 15.84 1.32 -5.80
N GLN A 88 16.24 0.70 -6.92
CA GLN A 88 16.34 -0.75 -7.06
C GLN A 88 17.71 -1.31 -6.67
N THR A 89 18.66 -0.43 -6.35
CA THR A 89 20.05 -0.80 -6.05
C THR A 89 20.51 -0.21 -4.74
N THR A 90 21.61 -0.73 -4.19
CA THR A 90 22.23 -0.12 -3.01
C THR A 90 22.71 1.28 -3.32
N ILE A 91 22.13 2.28 -2.64
CA ILE A 91 22.52 3.68 -2.76
C ILE A 91 23.78 3.91 -1.92
N ARG A 92 24.93 4.06 -2.57
CA ARG A 92 26.23 4.23 -1.91
C ARG A 92 26.53 5.72 -1.60
N THR A 93 25.67 6.35 -0.80
CA THR A 93 25.84 7.75 -0.36
C THR A 93 25.61 7.88 1.14
N SER A 94 25.76 9.09 1.70
CA SER A 94 25.37 9.35 3.09
C SER A 94 23.85 9.18 3.28
N LEU A 95 23.41 8.97 4.52
CA LEU A 95 21.98 8.89 4.85
C LEU A 95 21.22 10.14 4.41
N GLU A 96 21.75 11.33 4.74
CA GLU A 96 21.18 12.62 4.33
C GLU A 96 21.01 12.72 2.80
N THR A 97 22.02 12.32 2.04
CA THR A 97 21.94 12.33 0.57
C THR A 97 20.92 11.31 0.06
N THR A 98 20.83 10.14 0.68
CA THR A 98 19.86 9.09 0.34
C THR A 98 18.43 9.57 0.56
N GLU A 99 18.15 10.26 1.66
CA GLU A 99 16.84 10.85 1.94
C GLU A 99 16.46 11.88 0.87
N VAL A 100 17.40 12.76 0.49
CA VAL A 100 17.17 13.74 -0.59
C VAL A 100 16.88 13.05 -1.93
N ILE A 101 17.61 11.97 -2.27
CA ILE A 101 17.37 11.19 -3.49
C ILE A 101 15.95 10.60 -3.49
N ILE A 102 15.52 9.98 -2.38
CA ILE A 102 14.19 9.39 -2.25
C ILE A 102 13.10 10.46 -2.39
N LEU A 103 13.24 11.59 -1.68
CA LEU A 103 12.29 12.71 -1.75
C LEU A 103 12.23 13.32 -3.14
N ALA A 104 13.36 13.48 -3.82
CA ALA A 104 13.42 13.95 -5.20
C ALA A 104 12.70 13.00 -6.17
N CYS A 105 12.88 11.69 -6.03
CA CYS A 105 12.15 10.69 -6.82
C CYS A 105 10.63 10.81 -6.60
N CYS A 106 10.18 10.92 -5.34
CA CYS A 106 8.77 11.12 -5.00
C CYS A 106 8.20 12.41 -5.60
N ALA A 107 8.94 13.53 -5.48
CA ALA A 107 8.53 14.82 -6.02
C ALA A 107 8.40 14.79 -7.55
N LEU A 108 9.39 14.23 -8.24
CA LEU A 108 9.39 14.07 -9.69
C LEU A 108 8.28 13.12 -10.16
N HIS A 109 8.07 11.99 -9.47
CA HIS A 109 6.98 11.06 -9.77
C HIS A 109 5.61 11.76 -9.69
N ASN A 110 5.36 12.49 -8.60
CA ASN A 110 4.11 13.22 -8.39
C ASN A 110 3.92 14.34 -9.42
N TYR A 111 4.98 15.05 -9.78
CA TYR A 111 4.94 16.07 -10.82
C TYR A 111 4.61 15.48 -12.19
N LEU A 112 5.33 14.43 -12.61
CA LEU A 112 5.13 13.77 -13.90
C LEU A 112 3.75 13.13 -14.00
N ARG A 113 3.25 12.50 -12.93
CA ARG A 113 1.87 11.97 -12.86
C ARG A 113 0.82 13.05 -13.11
N ARG A 114 1.06 14.30 -12.69
CA ARG A 114 0.13 15.42 -12.88
C ARG A 114 0.27 16.11 -14.24
N LYS A 115 1.47 16.13 -14.81
CA LYS A 115 1.80 16.96 -15.98
C LYS A 115 1.97 16.20 -17.29
N SER A 116 2.26 14.91 -17.22
CA SER A 116 2.46 14.06 -18.40
C SER A 116 1.39 12.99 -18.48
N SER A 117 0.60 13.05 -19.55
CA SER A 117 -0.41 12.02 -19.87
C SER A 117 0.21 10.67 -20.26
N THR A 118 1.51 10.65 -20.59
CA THR A 118 2.22 9.43 -20.99
C THR A 118 3.04 8.81 -19.86
N TYR A 119 3.12 9.46 -18.69
CA TYR A 119 3.93 8.97 -17.58
C TYR A 119 3.37 7.70 -16.94
N LEU A 120 2.05 7.64 -16.76
CA LEU A 120 1.31 6.46 -16.29
C LEU A 120 0.30 6.06 -17.35
N THR A 121 0.52 4.91 -17.97
CA THR A 121 -0.46 4.28 -18.87
C THR A 121 -1.36 3.32 -18.07
N PRO A 122 -2.53 2.93 -18.59
CA PRO A 122 -3.35 1.90 -17.97
C PRO A 122 -2.60 0.57 -17.74
N SER A 123 -1.63 0.24 -18.61
CA SER A 123 -0.76 -0.94 -18.45
C SER A 123 0.29 -0.78 -17.36
N SER A 124 0.55 0.44 -16.88
CA SER A 124 1.55 0.71 -15.83
C SER A 124 1.07 0.27 -14.44
N VAL A 125 -0.23 0.08 -14.21
CA VAL A 125 -0.80 -0.24 -12.90
C VAL A 125 -1.48 -1.60 -12.91
N ASP A 126 -1.48 -2.30 -11.78
CA ASP A 126 -2.32 -3.49 -11.63
C ASP A 126 -3.79 -3.08 -11.79
N TRP A 127 -4.49 -3.77 -12.67
CA TRP A 127 -5.92 -3.55 -12.92
C TRP A 127 -6.69 -4.82 -12.58
N GLU A 128 -7.92 -4.67 -12.11
CA GLU A 128 -8.78 -5.80 -11.79
C GLU A 128 -10.17 -5.59 -12.37
N ASP A 129 -10.63 -6.58 -13.09
CA ASP A 129 -12.00 -6.67 -13.53
C ASP A 129 -12.88 -7.04 -12.34
N THR A 130 -13.79 -6.15 -11.96
CA THR A 130 -14.69 -6.37 -10.83
C THR A 130 -15.78 -7.39 -11.10
N GLU A 131 -16.12 -7.65 -12.37
CA GLU A 131 -17.14 -8.62 -12.77
C GLU A 131 -16.57 -10.04 -12.82
N THR A 132 -15.37 -10.18 -13.39
CA THR A 132 -14.73 -11.50 -13.56
C THR A 132 -13.75 -11.86 -12.44
N ALA A 133 -13.43 -10.90 -11.56
CA ALA A 133 -12.39 -11.01 -10.53
C ALA A 133 -10.99 -11.36 -11.11
N VAL A 134 -10.76 -11.04 -12.38
CA VAL A 134 -9.48 -11.29 -13.04
C VAL A 134 -8.53 -10.13 -12.78
N LEU A 135 -7.35 -10.46 -12.23
CA LEU A 135 -6.25 -9.55 -11.99
C LEU A 135 -5.30 -9.51 -13.19
N THR A 136 -5.12 -8.32 -13.77
CA THR A 136 -4.07 -8.03 -14.74
C THR A 136 -2.91 -7.30 -14.06
N GLU A 137 -1.72 -7.89 -14.09
CA GLU A 137 -0.51 -7.31 -13.51
C GLU A 137 -0.01 -6.10 -14.33
N GLY A 138 0.37 -5.03 -13.62
CA GLY A 138 1.00 -3.86 -14.23
C GLY A 138 2.42 -4.16 -14.70
N GLU A 139 2.88 -3.40 -15.70
CA GLU A 139 4.21 -3.57 -16.32
C GLU A 139 5.37 -3.56 -15.31
N TRP A 140 5.25 -2.79 -14.22
CA TRP A 140 6.28 -2.70 -13.19
C TRP A 140 6.58 -4.07 -12.56
N ARG A 141 5.59 -4.98 -12.47
CA ARG A 141 5.78 -6.34 -11.92
C ARG A 141 6.66 -7.24 -12.79
N LYS A 142 6.79 -6.96 -14.09
CA LYS A 142 7.62 -7.75 -15.02
C LYS A 142 9.12 -7.55 -14.75
N ASN A 143 9.50 -6.34 -14.35
CA ASN A 143 10.89 -5.97 -14.11
C ASN A 143 11.40 -6.37 -12.72
N VAL A 144 10.49 -6.67 -11.77
CA VAL A 144 10.84 -7.10 -10.41
C VAL A 144 11.41 -8.53 -10.39
N ARG A 145 11.09 -9.36 -11.39
CA ARG A 145 11.49 -10.79 -11.43
C ARG A 145 12.95 -11.04 -11.86
N GLN A 146 13.76 -9.99 -12.06
CA GLN A 146 15.18 -10.10 -12.50
C GLN A 146 16.21 -9.84 -11.39
N LEU A 147 15.78 -9.74 -10.13
CA LEU A 147 16.66 -9.65 -8.96
C LEU A 147 16.56 -10.93 -8.12
#